data_AF-A0A4V3IY35-F1
#
_entry.id   AF-A0A4V3IY35-F1
#
_cell.length_a   1.000
_cell.length_b   1.000
_cell.length_c   1.000
_cell.angle_alpha   90.00
_cell.angle_beta   90.00
_cell.angle_gamma   90.00
#
_symmetry.space_group_name_H-M   'P 1'
#
loop_
_entity.id
_entity.type
_entity.pdbx_description
1 polymer ?
#
loop_
_entity_poly.entity_id
_entity_poly.type
_entity_poly.pdbx_seq_one_letter_code
_entity_poly.pdbx_strand_id
1 'polypeptide(L)'
;GSQDMAKMGWVPPMGSHSDALTHVANGQIVICARKEEKILPSPVIKQALEAKIAKLEAEQARKLKKTEKDSLKDEALHSLLPRAFSRFSQTMMWIDTVNGLIMVDCASAKKAEDTLALLRKSLGSL
;
A
#
# COMPACT_ATOMS: atom_id res chain seq x y z
N GLY A 1 -3.06 -8.35 4.84
CA GLY A 1 -2.54 -9.71 5.07
C GLY A 1 -1.08 -9.56 5.39
N SER A 2 -0.49 -10.49 6.13
CA SER A 2 0.95 -10.46 6.43
C SER A 2 1.83 -10.55 5.17
N GLN A 3 1.24 -10.94 4.03
CA GLN A 3 1.90 -11.07 2.73
C GLN A 3 1.57 -9.93 1.74
N ASP A 4 0.82 -8.91 2.17
CA ASP A 4 0.48 -7.77 1.31
C ASP A 4 1.52 -6.65 1.49
N MET A 5 2.12 -6.19 0.39
CA MET A 5 3.05 -5.04 0.41
C MET A 5 2.33 -3.73 0.76
N ALA A 6 1.09 -3.57 0.32
CA ALA A 6 0.27 -2.43 0.66
C ALA A 6 -1.22 -2.77 0.61
N LYS A 7 -2.02 -2.03 1.38
CA LYS A 7 -3.48 -2.02 1.29
C LYS A 7 -3.99 -0.60 1.35
N MET A 8 -5.13 -0.37 0.72
CA MET A 8 -5.82 0.91 0.77
C MET A 8 -7.33 0.69 0.94
N GLY A 9 -7.97 1.52 1.75
CA GLY A 9 -9.40 1.42 2.04
C GLY A 9 -9.94 2.66 2.73
N TRP A 10 -11.25 2.71 2.92
CA TRP A 10 -11.95 3.82 3.57
C TRP A 10 -11.86 3.73 5.09
N VAL A 11 -11.73 4.89 5.72
CA VAL A 11 -11.80 5.05 7.18
C VAL A 11 -12.66 6.28 7.50
N PRO A 12 -13.22 6.38 8.72
CA PRO A 12 -14.00 7.55 9.11
C PRO A 12 -13.18 8.84 9.00
N PRO A 13 -13.68 9.88 8.30
CA PRO A 13 -13.00 11.17 8.20
C PRO A 13 -12.91 11.90 9.55
N MET A 14 -13.78 11.56 10.51
CA MET A 14 -13.81 12.14 11.86
C MET A 14 -12.99 11.34 12.89
N GLY A 15 -12.20 10.35 12.45
CA GLY A 15 -11.41 9.52 13.35
C GLY A 15 -12.29 8.78 14.38
N SER A 16 -11.86 8.73 15.64
CA SER A 16 -12.57 8.04 16.72
C SER A 16 -13.89 8.71 17.15
N HIS A 17 -14.25 9.86 16.59
CA HIS A 17 -15.48 10.57 16.93
C HIS A 17 -16.70 10.06 16.16
N SER A 18 -16.52 9.23 15.13
CA SER A 18 -17.61 8.65 14.36
C SER A 18 -17.16 7.37 13.63
N ASP A 19 -18.07 6.41 13.48
CA ASP A 19 -17.85 5.22 12.64
C ASP A 19 -18.30 5.44 11.18
N ALA A 20 -18.93 6.58 10.87
CA ALA A 20 -19.40 6.87 9.52
C ALA A 20 -18.22 7.09 8.57
N LEU A 21 -18.23 6.40 7.42
CA LEU A 21 -17.19 6.55 6.38
C LEU A 21 -17.34 7.82 5.54
N THR A 22 -18.44 8.53 5.71
CA THR A 22 -18.72 9.81 5.07
C THR A 22 -19.14 10.82 6.13
N HIS A 23 -18.77 12.08 5.93
CA HIS A 23 -19.35 13.21 6.64
C HIS A 23 -20.01 14.14 5.62
N VAL A 24 -21.27 14.50 5.84
CA VAL A 24 -22.08 15.26 4.88
C VAL A 24 -22.63 16.52 5.54
N ALA A 25 -22.44 17.66 4.88
CA ALA A 25 -23.04 18.94 5.27
C ALA A 25 -23.23 19.81 4.02
N ASN A 26 -24.41 20.40 3.82
CA ASN A 26 -24.67 21.40 2.75
C ASN A 26 -24.28 20.95 1.31
N GLY A 27 -24.54 19.69 0.95
CA GLY A 27 -24.13 19.15 -0.36
C GLY A 27 -22.62 18.93 -0.50
N GLN A 28 -21.89 18.96 0.62
CA GLN A 28 -20.46 18.70 0.68
C GLN A 28 -20.26 17.36 1.39
N ILE A 29 -19.51 16.47 0.74
CA ILE A 29 -19.22 15.13 1.27
C ILE A 29 -17.72 15.03 1.50
N VAL A 30 -17.30 14.67 2.70
CA VAL A 30 -15.91 14.39 3.04
C VAL A 30 -15.74 12.90 3.29
N ILE A 31 -14.73 12.30 2.68
CA ILE A 31 -14.32 10.90 2.85
C ILE A 31 -12.80 10.82 3.09
N CYS A 32 -12.35 9.75 3.73
CA CYS A 32 -10.93 9.54 4.02
C CYS A 32 -10.47 8.16 3.54
N ALA A 33 -9.47 8.13 2.66
CA ALA A 33 -8.76 6.91 2.33
C ALA A 33 -7.54 6.74 3.23
N ARG A 34 -7.31 5.53 3.74
CA ARG A 34 -6.09 5.14 4.46
C ARG A 34 -5.32 4.12 3.64
N LYS A 35 -4.03 4.34 3.47
CA LYS A 35 -3.08 3.39 2.88
C LYS A 35 -2.13 2.88 3.95
N GLU A 36 -2.02 1.57 4.06
CA GLU A 36 -0.99 0.85 4.80
C GLU A 36 0.05 0.33 3.81
N GLU A 37 1.33 0.58 4.07
CA GLU A 37 2.44 0.10 3.23
C GLU A 37 3.53 -0.51 4.10
N LYS A 38 3.99 -1.70 3.74
CA LYS A 38 5.08 -2.38 4.44
C LYS A 38 6.41 -1.72 4.13
N ILE A 39 7.11 -1.33 5.19
CA ILE A 39 8.45 -0.75 5.12
C ILE A 39 9.44 -1.90 4.97
N LEU A 40 9.78 -2.22 3.72
CA LEU A 40 10.78 -3.22 3.41
C LEU A 40 11.87 -2.63 2.49
N PRO A 41 12.93 -2.03 3.06
CA PRO A 41 13.96 -1.37 2.27
C PRO A 41 14.69 -2.35 1.34
N SER A 42 14.99 -1.93 0.12
CA SER A 42 15.72 -2.75 -0.86
C SER A 42 17.05 -3.33 -0.34
N PRO A 43 17.86 -2.60 0.46
CA PRO A 43 19.08 -3.17 1.04
C PRO A 43 18.83 -4.39 1.94
N VAL A 44 17.73 -4.41 2.70
CA VAL A 44 17.38 -5.52 3.60
C VAL A 44 17.04 -6.78 2.79
N ILE A 45 16.27 -6.61 1.72
CA ILE A 45 15.91 -7.72 0.81
C ILE A 45 17.17 -8.27 0.14
N LYS A 46 18.04 -7.37 -0.34
CA LYS A 46 19.30 -7.75 -1.00
C LYS A 46 20.22 -8.54 -0.06
N GLN A 47 20.42 -8.07 1.17
CA GLN A 47 21.24 -8.76 2.16
C GLN A 47 20.70 -10.16 2.48
N ALA A 48 19.38 -10.29 2.68
CA ALA A 48 18.76 -11.59 2.95
C ALA A 48 18.90 -12.56 1.77
N LEU A 49 18.73 -12.05 0.54
CA LEU A 49 18.93 -12.82 -0.69
C LEU A 49 20.39 -13.29 -0.83
N GLU A 50 21.36 -12.39 -0.64
CA GLU A 50 22.79 -12.71 -0.74
C GLU A 50 23.21 -13.76 0.30
N ALA A 51 22.70 -13.67 1.54
CA ALA A 51 22.95 -14.67 2.57
C ALA A 51 22.43 -16.06 2.17
N LYS A 52 21.24 -16.13 1.56
CA LYS A 52 20.67 -17.39 1.05
C LYS A 52 21.45 -17.95 -0.14
N ILE A 53 21.84 -17.09 -1.08
CA ILE A 53 22.67 -17.48 -2.23
C ILE A 53 24.01 -18.03 -1.74
N ALA A 54 24.71 -17.32 -0.86
CA ALA A 54 26.01 -17.74 -0.34
C ALA A 54 25.94 -19.11 0.35
N LYS A 55 24.88 -19.35 1.13
CA LYS A 55 24.64 -20.64 1.78
C LYS A 55 24.48 -21.78 0.77
N LEU A 56 23.60 -21.61 -0.22
CA LEU A 56 23.34 -22.65 -1.23
C LEU A 56 24.52 -22.88 -2.18
N GLU A 57 25.25 -21.83 -2.56
CA GLU A 57 26.46 -21.97 -3.38
C GLU A 57 27.57 -22.72 -2.62
N ALA A 58 27.69 -22.52 -1.31
CA ALA A 58 28.62 -23.26 -0.46
C ALA A 58 28.24 -24.74 -0.33
N GLU A 59 26.96 -25.04 -0.17
CA GLU A 59 26.45 -26.43 -0.07
C GLU A 59 26.59 -27.22 -1.38
N GLN A 60 26.39 -26.56 -2.53
CA GLN A 60 26.41 -27.23 -3.85
C GLN A 60 27.75 -27.10 -4.59
N ALA A 61 28.71 -26.37 -4.03
CA ALA A 61 30.01 -26.06 -4.65
C ALA A 61 29.91 -25.52 -6.10
N ARG A 62 28.85 -24.76 -6.41
CA ARG A 62 28.62 -24.15 -7.72
C ARG A 62 27.89 -22.83 -7.60
N LYS A 63 27.92 -22.03 -8.68
CA LYS A 63 27.08 -20.83 -8.81
C LYS A 63 25.63 -21.16 -9.11
N LEU A 64 24.71 -20.35 -8.56
CA LEU A 64 23.28 -20.47 -8.84
C LEU A 64 22.90 -19.80 -10.16
N LYS A 65 21.98 -20.44 -10.88
CA LYS A 65 21.35 -19.89 -12.09
C LYS A 65 20.38 -18.75 -11.71
N LYS A 66 20.02 -17.93 -12.69
CA LYS A 66 19.11 -16.80 -12.49
C LYS A 66 17.76 -17.23 -11.89
N THR A 67 17.17 -18.30 -12.40
CA THR A 67 15.88 -18.82 -11.92
C THR A 67 15.91 -19.21 -10.45
N GLU A 68 17.01 -19.83 -9.98
CA GLU A 68 17.20 -20.19 -8.57
C GLU A 68 17.29 -18.93 -7.70
N LYS A 69 18.02 -17.90 -8.15
CA LYS A 69 18.13 -16.62 -7.44
C LYS A 69 16.79 -15.88 -7.35
N ASP A 70 15.98 -15.94 -8.40
CA ASP A 70 14.65 -15.34 -8.42
C ASP A 70 13.73 -16.04 -7.41
N SER A 71 13.74 -17.38 -7.35
CA SER A 71 13.00 -18.13 -6.31
C SER A 71 13.46 -17.77 -4.89
N LEU A 72 14.77 -17.66 -4.66
CA LEU A 72 15.30 -17.27 -3.35
C LEU A 72 14.91 -15.84 -2.96
N LYS A 73 14.73 -14.95 -3.93
CA LYS A 73 14.26 -13.58 -3.70
C LYS A 73 12.81 -13.58 -3.24
N ASP A 74 11.95 -14.38 -3.89
CA ASP A 74 10.55 -14.52 -3.48
C ASP A 74 10.43 -15.13 -2.09
N GLU A 75 11.24 -16.14 -1.77
CA GLU A 75 11.28 -16.67 -0.41
C GLU A 75 11.79 -15.64 0.61
N ALA A 76 12.80 -14.84 0.25
CA ALA A 76 13.31 -13.78 1.11
C ALA A 76 12.19 -12.76 1.41
N LEU A 77 11.46 -12.33 0.39
CA LEU A 77 10.28 -11.47 0.54
C LEU A 77 9.23 -12.12 1.44
N HIS A 78 8.84 -13.36 1.16
CA HIS A 78 7.83 -14.10 1.95
C HIS A 78 8.20 -14.21 3.43
N SER A 79 9.49 -14.38 3.73
CA SER A 79 10.00 -14.46 5.10
C SER A 79 10.10 -13.11 5.81
N LEU A 80 10.38 -12.03 5.07
CA LEU A 80 10.59 -10.70 5.63
C LEU A 80 9.28 -9.92 5.77
N LEU A 81 8.33 -10.13 4.86
CA LEU A 81 7.12 -9.31 4.77
C LEU A 81 6.22 -9.39 6.02
N PRO A 82 6.02 -10.55 6.66
CA PRO A 82 5.29 -10.65 7.93
C PRO A 82 5.93 -9.86 9.07
N ARG A 83 7.24 -9.63 9.00
CA ARG A 83 8.03 -8.95 10.03
C ARG A 83 8.21 -7.45 9.73
N ALA A 84 7.81 -7.00 8.55
CA ALA A 84 7.96 -5.62 8.14
C ALA A 84 6.99 -4.70 8.91
N PHE A 85 7.52 -3.60 9.42
CA PHE A 85 6.71 -2.52 9.99
C PHE A 85 5.81 -1.91 8.92
N SER A 86 4.69 -1.35 9.36
CA SER A 86 3.75 -0.66 8.48
C SER A 86 3.92 0.86 8.60
N ARG A 87 3.95 1.55 7.46
CA ARG A 87 3.72 2.98 7.35
C ARG A 87 2.26 3.20 7.00
N PHE A 88 1.60 4.10 7.73
CA PHE A 88 0.24 4.51 7.41
C PHE A 88 0.25 5.92 6.83
N SER A 89 -0.62 6.14 5.86
CA SER A 89 -0.93 7.47 5.34
C SER A 89 -2.42 7.60 5.11
N GLN A 90 -2.92 8.84 5.21
CA GLN A 90 -4.29 9.16 4.90
C GLN A 90 -4.36 10.20 3.78
N THR A 91 -5.47 10.19 3.06
CA THR A 91 -5.82 11.15 2.02
C THR A 91 -7.28 11.54 2.24
N MET A 92 -7.52 12.81 2.53
CA MET A 92 -8.87 13.35 2.59
C MET A 92 -9.33 13.66 1.16
N MET A 93 -10.60 13.42 0.89
CA MET A 93 -11.25 13.80 -0.36
C MET A 93 -12.56 14.50 -0.02
N TRP A 94 -12.77 15.64 -0.67
CA TRP A 94 -13.97 16.45 -0.56
C TRP A 94 -14.69 16.44 -1.91
N ILE A 95 -15.94 16.03 -1.90
CA ILE A 95 -16.83 16.00 -3.06
C ILE A 95 -17.86 17.12 -2.87
N ASP A 96 -17.85 18.06 -3.80
CA ASP A 96 -18.81 19.14 -3.87
C ASP A 96 -19.89 18.78 -4.89
N THR A 97 -21.05 18.34 -4.38
CA THR A 97 -22.16 17.92 -5.24
C THR A 97 -22.91 19.11 -5.85
N VAL A 98 -22.67 20.33 -5.34
CA VAL A 98 -23.30 21.55 -5.86
C VAL A 98 -22.60 21.99 -7.14
N ASN A 99 -21.26 21.97 -7.13
CA ASN A 99 -20.45 22.40 -8.27
C ASN A 99 -19.96 21.24 -9.15
N GLY A 100 -20.18 19.98 -8.76
CA GLY A 100 -19.74 18.81 -9.51
C GLY A 100 -18.22 18.63 -9.50
N LEU A 101 -17.56 18.99 -8.39
CA LEU A 101 -16.11 18.96 -8.25
C LEU A 101 -15.65 17.97 -7.17
N ILE A 102 -14.44 17.43 -7.36
CA ILE A 102 -13.77 16.59 -6.37
C ILE A 102 -12.39 17.18 -6.07
N MET A 103 -12.15 17.47 -4.81
CA MET A 103 -10.90 17.98 -4.27
C MET A 103 -10.21 16.86 -3.51
N VAL A 104 -8.93 16.62 -3.78
CA VAL A 104 -8.15 15.58 -3.10
C VAL A 104 -6.97 16.23 -2.38
N ASP A 105 -6.90 16.05 -1.05
CA ASP A 105 -5.85 16.62 -0.21
C ASP A 105 -4.54 15.83 -0.35
N CYS A 106 -3.80 16.12 -1.42
CA CYS A 106 -2.49 15.55 -1.67
C CYS A 106 -1.64 16.42 -2.60
N ALA A 107 -0.32 16.25 -2.50
CA ALA A 107 0.65 17.01 -3.29
C ALA A 107 1.02 16.37 -4.65
N SER A 108 0.57 15.13 -4.93
CA SER A 108 0.99 14.39 -6.13
C SER A 108 -0.20 13.84 -6.89
N ALA A 109 -0.19 14.00 -8.23
CA ALA A 109 -1.22 13.46 -9.13
C ALA A 109 -1.44 11.95 -8.92
N LYS A 110 -0.37 11.16 -8.79
CA LYS A 110 -0.47 9.71 -8.53
C LYS A 110 -1.29 9.38 -7.28
N LYS A 111 -1.08 10.09 -6.17
CA LYS A 111 -1.84 9.87 -4.93
C LYS A 111 -3.32 10.26 -5.09
N ALA A 112 -3.61 11.31 -5.89
CA ALA A 112 -4.97 11.67 -6.24
C ALA A 112 -5.64 10.56 -7.07
N GLU A 113 -4.96 10.08 -8.12
CA GLU A 113 -5.43 9.01 -8.99
C GLU A 113 -5.68 7.69 -8.23
N ASP A 114 -4.76 7.28 -7.34
CA ASP A 114 -4.93 6.09 -6.50
C ASP A 114 -6.22 6.20 -5.65
N THR A 115 -6.50 7.39 -5.11
CA THR A 115 -7.69 7.64 -4.27
C THR A 115 -8.97 7.67 -5.11
N LEU A 116 -8.94 8.28 -6.30
CA LEU A 116 -10.06 8.29 -7.24
C LEU A 116 -10.34 6.89 -7.80
N ALA A 117 -9.30 6.08 -8.04
CA ALA A 117 -9.45 4.70 -8.46
C ALA A 117 -10.14 3.86 -7.37
N LEU A 118 -9.80 4.08 -6.10
CA LEU A 118 -10.50 3.46 -4.97
C LEU A 118 -11.98 3.87 -4.93
N LEU A 119 -12.28 5.16 -5.15
CA LEU A 119 -13.66 5.67 -5.21
C LEU A 119 -14.44 5.03 -6.36
N ARG A 120 -13.89 5.05 -7.58
CA ARG A 120 -14.49 4.40 -8.76
C ARG A 120 -14.76 2.92 -8.50
N LYS A 121 -13.80 2.20 -7.93
CA LYS A 121 -13.98 0.78 -7.57
C LYS A 121 -15.12 0.57 -6.57
N SER A 122 -15.33 1.51 -5.66
CA SER A 122 -16.38 1.42 -4.63
C SER A 122 -17.77 1.72 -5.19
N LEU A 123 -17.87 2.63 -6.17
CA LEU A 123 -19.14 3.07 -6.76
C LEU A 123 -19.51 2.35 -8.07
N GLY A 124 -18.55 1.68 -8.71
CA GLY A 124 -18.70 1.05 -10.03
C GLY A 124 -18.25 1.96 -11.17
N SER A 125 -18.76 3.19 -11.20
CA SER A 125 -18.30 4.25 -12.12
C SER A 125 -18.11 5.58 -11.36
N LEU A 126 -17.25 6.43 -11.92
CA LEU A 126 -16.93 7.77 -11.42
C LEU A 126 -16.62 8.66 -12.61
#